data_AF-A0A3D1BIL9-F1
#
_entry.id   AF-A0A3D1BIL9-F1
#
_cell.length_a   1.000
_cell.length_b   1.000
_cell.length_c   1.000
_cell.angle_alpha   90.00
_cell.angle_beta   90.00
_cell.angle_gamma   90.00
#
_symmetry.space_group_name_H-M   'P 1'
#
loop_
_entity.id
_entity.type
_entity.pdbx_description
1 polymer ?
#
loop_
_entity_poly.entity_id
_entity_poly.type
_entity_poly.pdbx_seq_one_letter_code
_entity_poly.pdbx_strand_id
1 'polypeptide(L)'
;MPTLTSTSSSNTTTMSDSFARITFPPERDEFYADLRKEVSAHFKNAGHNHYGNRQMHVKVAVMFAVYFGLYACMLNASPSVEMLLIWYATIGVWGVFLGLNVGHDAAHFALFKSRKWNKVFLHVFDLLGTNSFNWKNRHVGAHHLFPNIMDHDSDIQQSDVVKIFPKDKHRSIHKVQWLYMPVVYMIYIFRWVVYRDFKDIFSSRIGGFDNRQYPVREIVKMVLFKLVYLGYIVVVPKLVLGFSWWQVFGAFVLLTVFASLTITMVLLSTHVGEHANFPEPDADGVMPHSWSHHHMLTAGDFATESALVTHLFGGFNHHVIHHLFQHICHIHYPALTKILIRVAAKHGVEYRSEKHMFSAMYSHFKLLYNNGNPMNPEMAQP
;
A
#
# COMPACT_ATOMS: atom_id res chain seq x y z
N MET A 1 23.02 25.73 61.63
CA MET A 1 23.53 24.72 60.67
C MET A 1 23.05 23.35 61.13
N PRO A 2 22.53 22.45 60.28
CA PRO A 2 22.45 22.44 58.81
C PRO A 2 20.98 22.47 58.28
N THR A 3 20.63 23.39 57.37
CA THR A 3 20.36 23.17 55.93
C THR A 3 19.32 22.09 55.60
N LEU A 4 18.07 22.54 55.44
CA LEU A 4 17.03 21.88 54.67
C LEU A 4 17.38 21.98 53.17
N THR A 5 17.78 20.86 52.58
CA THR A 5 17.92 20.71 51.13
C THR A 5 16.53 20.56 50.51
N SER A 6 16.03 21.63 49.90
CA SER A 6 14.88 21.56 48.99
C SER A 6 15.31 20.79 47.75
N THR A 7 14.82 19.56 47.59
CA THR A 7 14.89 18.83 46.34
C THR A 7 14.04 19.58 45.31
N SER A 8 14.70 20.24 44.36
CA SER A 8 14.07 20.77 43.17
C SER A 8 13.46 19.60 42.39
N SER A 9 12.13 19.51 42.39
CA SER A 9 11.41 18.70 41.43
C SER A 9 11.73 19.26 40.04
N SER A 10 12.66 18.62 39.34
CA SER A 10 12.84 18.83 37.91
C SER A 10 11.52 18.50 37.24
N ASN A 11 10.79 19.54 36.83
CA ASN A 11 9.78 19.41 35.79
C ASN A 11 10.51 18.85 34.57
N THR A 12 10.46 17.54 34.40
CA THR A 12 10.63 16.90 33.11
C THR A 12 9.47 17.38 32.27
N THR A 13 9.70 18.52 31.61
CA THR A 13 8.94 18.94 30.44
C THR A 13 9.01 17.75 29.49
N THR A 14 7.96 16.93 29.48
CA THR A 14 7.71 15.99 28.40
C THR A 14 7.71 16.86 27.16
N MET A 15 8.81 16.83 26.38
CA MET A 15 8.79 17.38 25.03
C MET A 15 7.58 16.74 24.38
N SER A 16 6.51 17.51 24.21
CA SER A 16 5.40 17.06 23.40
C SER A 16 6.02 16.75 22.07
N ASP A 17 5.90 15.49 21.68
CA ASP A 17 6.27 14.88 20.42
C ASP A 17 5.42 15.50 19.28
N SER A 18 5.33 16.83 19.24
CA SER A 18 4.53 17.60 18.29
C SER A 18 5.31 17.66 16.99
N PHE A 19 5.26 16.55 16.27
CA PHE A 19 5.40 16.58 14.83
C PHE A 19 4.52 17.72 14.29
N ALA A 20 5.10 18.59 13.47
CA ALA A 20 4.37 19.68 12.86
C ALA A 20 3.14 19.12 12.13
N ARG A 21 1.98 19.75 12.34
CA ARG A 21 0.76 19.32 11.66
C ARG A 21 0.91 19.66 10.19
N ILE A 22 1.02 18.65 9.34
CA ILE A 22 1.12 18.85 7.89
C ILE A 22 -0.18 19.45 7.34
N THR A 23 -0.03 20.50 6.56
CA THR A 23 -1.14 21.16 5.85
C THR A 23 -0.78 21.44 4.40
N PHE A 24 -1.79 21.49 3.54
CA PHE A 24 -1.62 21.88 2.15
C PHE A 24 -2.20 23.30 1.94
N PRO A 25 -1.51 24.18 1.20
CA PRO A 25 -2.07 25.45 0.79
C PRO A 25 -3.34 25.25 -0.08
N PRO A 26 -4.21 26.27 -0.17
CA PRO A 26 -5.36 26.23 -1.07
C PRO A 26 -4.97 26.01 -2.53
N GLU A 27 -5.88 25.42 -3.31
CA GLU A 27 -5.73 25.34 -4.77
C GLU A 27 -5.61 26.76 -5.35
N ARG A 28 -4.57 27.00 -6.18
CA ARG A 28 -4.27 28.32 -6.75
C ARG A 28 -4.73 28.48 -8.20
N ASP A 29 -5.18 27.40 -8.83
CA ASP A 29 -5.67 27.35 -10.20
C ASP A 29 -6.99 26.57 -10.29
N GLU A 30 -7.50 26.43 -11.51
CA GLU A 30 -8.76 25.73 -11.79
C GLU A 30 -8.58 24.24 -12.11
N PHE A 31 -7.37 23.68 -12.05
CA PHE A 31 -7.08 22.30 -12.47
C PHE A 31 -7.98 21.29 -11.77
N TYR A 32 -7.96 21.27 -10.44
CA TYR A 32 -8.72 20.30 -9.67
C TYR A 32 -10.23 20.57 -9.72
N ALA A 33 -10.63 21.84 -9.83
CA ALA A 33 -12.04 22.22 -9.99
C ALA A 33 -12.62 21.68 -11.30
N ASP A 34 -11.90 21.89 -12.41
CA ASP A 34 -12.26 21.36 -13.73
C ASP A 34 -12.24 19.83 -13.76
N LEU A 35 -11.22 19.21 -13.16
CA LEU A 35 -11.14 17.75 -13.09
C LEU A 35 -12.36 17.16 -12.36
N ARG A 36 -12.72 17.71 -11.20
CA ARG A 36 -13.93 17.28 -10.46
C ARG A 36 -15.20 17.47 -11.27
N LYS A 37 -15.32 18.58 -12.01
CA LYS A 37 -16.46 18.87 -12.88
C LYS A 37 -16.58 17.84 -13.99
N GLU A 38 -15.48 17.51 -14.67
CA GLU A 38 -15.48 16.53 -15.77
C GLU A 38 -15.70 15.09 -15.30
N VAL A 39 -15.12 14.70 -14.16
CA VAL A 39 -15.41 13.40 -13.51
C VAL A 39 -16.88 13.30 -13.11
N SER A 40 -17.46 14.37 -12.56
CA SER A 40 -18.89 14.40 -12.22
C SER A 40 -19.78 14.31 -13.46
N ALA A 41 -19.42 15.02 -14.53
CA ALA A 41 -20.13 14.96 -15.81
C ALA A 41 -20.06 13.55 -16.43
N HIS A 42 -18.91 12.86 -16.31
CA HIS A 42 -18.76 11.49 -16.78
C HIS A 42 -19.81 10.55 -16.16
N PHE A 43 -19.94 10.54 -14.83
CA PHE A 43 -20.94 9.69 -14.17
C PHE A 43 -22.37 10.11 -14.48
N LYS A 44 -22.65 11.42 -14.56
CA LYS A 44 -23.97 11.94 -14.93
C LYS A 44 -24.38 11.47 -16.34
N ASN A 45 -23.48 11.58 -17.31
CA ASN A 45 -23.75 11.20 -18.70
C ASN A 45 -23.84 9.69 -18.90
N ALA A 46 -23.04 8.91 -18.16
CA ALA A 46 -23.08 7.45 -18.21
C ALA A 46 -24.30 6.84 -17.50
N GLY A 47 -25.00 7.60 -16.65
CA GLY A 47 -26.15 7.12 -15.88
C GLY A 47 -25.77 6.06 -14.83
N HIS A 48 -24.50 6.00 -14.42
CA HIS A 48 -23.98 5.05 -13.44
C HIS A 48 -23.29 5.82 -12.30
N ASN A 49 -23.18 5.18 -11.13
CA ASN A 49 -22.53 5.77 -9.96
C ASN A 49 -21.06 5.32 -9.85
N HIS A 50 -20.31 5.94 -8.94
CA HIS A 50 -18.88 5.71 -8.75
C HIS A 50 -18.53 4.39 -8.04
N TYR A 51 -19.51 3.65 -7.51
CA TYR A 51 -19.27 2.38 -6.84
C TYR A 51 -19.06 1.24 -7.84
N GLY A 52 -18.74 0.05 -7.33
CA GLY A 52 -18.72 -1.18 -8.12
C GLY A 52 -20.06 -1.42 -8.84
N ASN A 53 -19.99 -1.72 -10.13
CA ASN A 53 -21.15 -2.12 -10.94
C ASN A 53 -21.25 -3.66 -11.03
N ARG A 54 -22.16 -4.17 -11.88
CA ARG A 54 -22.32 -5.63 -12.09
C ARG A 54 -21.02 -6.32 -12.51
N GLN A 55 -20.21 -5.69 -13.36
CA GLN A 55 -18.91 -6.27 -13.79
C GLN A 55 -17.97 -6.43 -12.59
N MET A 56 -17.91 -5.43 -11.70
CA MET A 56 -17.12 -5.53 -10.48
C MET A 56 -17.60 -6.65 -9.56
N HIS A 57 -18.91 -6.78 -9.36
CA HIS A 57 -19.44 -7.85 -8.50
C HIS A 57 -19.20 -9.25 -9.07
N VAL A 58 -19.32 -9.43 -10.39
CA VAL A 58 -18.92 -10.68 -11.06
C VAL A 58 -17.43 -10.94 -10.89
N LYS A 59 -16.59 -9.91 -11.08
CA LYS A 59 -15.14 -10.00 -10.85
C LYS A 59 -14.82 -10.45 -9.43
N VAL A 60 -15.42 -9.84 -8.41
CA VAL A 60 -15.26 -10.24 -7.01
C VAL A 60 -15.63 -11.72 -6.81
N ALA A 61 -16.79 -12.15 -7.32
CA ALA A 61 -17.23 -13.54 -7.19
C ALA A 61 -16.25 -14.52 -7.85
N VAL A 62 -15.78 -14.22 -9.06
CA VAL A 62 -14.78 -15.03 -9.77
C VAL A 62 -13.46 -15.08 -8.99
N MET A 63 -13.01 -13.96 -8.44
CA MET A 63 -11.75 -13.91 -7.69
C MET A 63 -11.78 -14.77 -6.43
N PHE A 64 -12.88 -14.74 -5.67
CA PHE A 64 -13.07 -15.66 -4.55
C PHE A 64 -13.20 -17.12 -5.01
N ALA A 65 -13.96 -17.39 -6.07
CA ALA A 65 -14.13 -18.73 -6.61
C ALA A 65 -12.79 -19.35 -7.04
N VAL A 66 -11.91 -18.56 -7.68
CA VAL A 66 -10.57 -19.02 -8.04
C VAL A 66 -9.72 -19.21 -6.78
N TYR A 67 -9.71 -18.28 -5.81
CA TYR A 67 -8.90 -18.44 -4.60
C TYR A 67 -9.25 -19.73 -3.83
N PHE A 68 -10.53 -19.93 -3.54
CA PHE A 68 -11.01 -21.11 -2.83
C PHE A 68 -10.99 -22.37 -3.71
N GLY A 69 -11.15 -22.23 -5.03
CA GLY A 69 -11.01 -23.31 -5.99
C GLY A 69 -9.58 -23.84 -6.05
N LEU A 70 -8.57 -22.97 -6.13
CA LEU A 70 -7.15 -23.35 -6.07
C LEU A 70 -6.84 -24.10 -4.77
N TYR A 71 -7.31 -23.57 -3.64
CA TYR A 71 -7.13 -24.19 -2.33
C TYR A 71 -7.84 -25.56 -2.23
N ALA A 72 -9.08 -25.67 -2.70
CA ALA A 72 -9.82 -26.93 -2.71
C ALA A 72 -9.18 -27.97 -3.64
N CYS A 73 -8.78 -27.57 -4.85
CA CYS A 73 -8.05 -28.46 -5.77
C CYS A 73 -6.76 -28.97 -5.15
N MET A 74 -5.98 -28.11 -4.51
CA MET A 74 -4.76 -28.51 -3.79
C MET A 74 -5.03 -29.59 -2.73
N LEU A 75 -6.11 -29.43 -1.95
CA LEU A 75 -6.47 -30.40 -0.90
C LEU A 75 -6.98 -31.74 -1.44
N ASN A 76 -7.51 -31.78 -2.66
CA ASN A 76 -8.12 -32.98 -3.25
C ASN A 76 -7.23 -33.67 -4.30
N ALA A 77 -6.13 -33.04 -4.73
CA ALA A 77 -5.28 -33.54 -5.81
C ALA A 77 -4.22 -34.57 -5.38
N SER A 78 -4.11 -34.89 -4.08
CA SER A 78 -3.02 -35.71 -3.52
C SER A 78 -1.63 -35.33 -4.08
N PRO A 79 -1.24 -34.05 -3.97
CA PRO A 79 -0.08 -33.53 -4.69
C PRO A 79 1.24 -34.17 -4.22
N SER A 80 2.27 -34.16 -5.08
CA SER A 80 3.65 -34.31 -4.62
C SER A 80 4.10 -33.08 -3.82
N VAL A 81 5.28 -33.13 -3.20
CA VAL A 81 5.83 -31.96 -2.49
C VAL A 81 6.05 -30.79 -3.44
N GLU A 82 6.58 -31.05 -4.63
CA GLU A 82 6.81 -30.04 -5.67
C GLU A 82 5.50 -29.39 -6.10
N MET A 83 4.44 -30.19 -6.27
CA MET A 83 3.13 -29.69 -6.64
C MET A 83 2.48 -28.89 -5.49
N LEU A 84 2.68 -29.28 -4.23
CA LEU A 84 2.28 -28.49 -3.06
C LEU A 84 2.92 -27.10 -3.09
N LEU A 85 4.23 -27.03 -3.35
CA LEU A 85 4.96 -25.76 -3.45
C LEU A 85 4.38 -24.87 -4.56
N ILE A 86 4.11 -25.43 -5.73
CA ILE A 86 3.51 -24.69 -6.87
C ILE A 86 2.11 -24.16 -6.51
N TRP A 87 1.27 -24.98 -5.86
CA TRP A 87 -0.05 -24.55 -5.40
C TRP A 87 0.04 -23.37 -4.43
N TYR A 88 0.91 -23.45 -3.42
CA TYR A 88 1.10 -22.37 -2.45
C TYR A 88 1.63 -21.09 -3.10
N ALA A 89 2.59 -21.20 -4.02
CA ALA A 89 3.08 -20.06 -4.79
C ALA A 89 1.95 -19.38 -5.55
N THR A 90 1.11 -20.16 -6.25
CA THR A 90 -0.03 -19.64 -7.03
C THR A 90 -1.10 -19.03 -6.14
N ILE A 91 -1.43 -19.66 -5.01
CA ILE A 91 -2.35 -19.12 -4.00
C ILE A 91 -1.81 -17.80 -3.42
N GLY A 92 -0.50 -17.70 -3.22
CA GLY A 92 0.16 -16.46 -2.76
C GLY A 92 -0.03 -15.30 -3.74
N VAL A 93 0.25 -15.53 -5.02
CA VAL A 93 0.02 -14.52 -6.09
C VAL A 93 -1.46 -14.13 -6.14
N TRP A 94 -2.37 -15.13 -6.18
CA TRP A 94 -3.79 -14.87 -6.30
C TRP A 94 -4.38 -14.17 -5.07
N GLY A 95 -3.86 -14.47 -3.88
CA GLY A 95 -4.20 -13.80 -2.64
C GLY A 95 -3.94 -12.29 -2.71
N VAL A 96 -2.81 -11.87 -3.30
CA VAL A 96 -2.53 -10.45 -3.52
C VAL A 96 -3.54 -9.82 -4.46
N PHE A 97 -3.85 -10.45 -5.58
CA PHE A 97 -4.89 -9.93 -6.48
C PHE A 97 -6.23 -9.79 -5.76
N LEU A 98 -6.62 -10.77 -4.93
CA LEU A 98 -7.84 -10.67 -4.11
C LEU A 98 -7.79 -9.45 -3.17
N GLY A 99 -6.67 -9.23 -2.48
CA GLY A 99 -6.46 -8.06 -1.63
C GLY A 99 -6.57 -6.74 -2.40
N LEU A 100 -5.88 -6.61 -3.54
CA LEU A 100 -5.85 -5.39 -4.35
C LEU A 100 -7.18 -5.06 -5.01
N ASN A 101 -7.97 -6.06 -5.41
CA ASN A 101 -9.22 -5.80 -6.13
C ASN A 101 -10.42 -5.68 -5.20
N VAL A 102 -10.38 -6.33 -4.03
CA VAL A 102 -11.54 -6.43 -3.14
C VAL A 102 -11.29 -5.68 -1.85
N GLY A 103 -10.22 -6.03 -1.14
CA GLY A 103 -9.89 -5.43 0.15
C GLY A 103 -9.59 -3.94 0.04
N HIS A 104 -8.82 -3.54 -0.97
CA HIS A 104 -8.42 -2.15 -1.21
C HIS A 104 -9.60 -1.23 -1.55
N ASP A 105 -10.40 -1.53 -2.58
CA ASP A 105 -11.63 -0.78 -2.87
C ASP A 105 -12.58 -0.72 -1.65
N ALA A 106 -12.67 -1.81 -0.88
CA ALA A 106 -13.49 -1.86 0.32
C ALA A 106 -12.93 -0.96 1.45
N ALA A 107 -11.61 -0.82 1.58
CA ALA A 107 -10.97 0.09 2.53
C ALA A 107 -11.37 1.54 2.29
N HIS A 108 -11.52 1.90 1.02
CA HIS A 108 -11.92 3.20 0.53
C HIS A 108 -13.44 3.43 0.47
N PHE A 109 -14.25 2.44 0.85
CA PHE A 109 -15.70 2.44 0.70
C PHE A 109 -16.19 2.58 -0.76
N ALA A 110 -15.35 2.20 -1.72
CA ALA A 110 -15.61 2.33 -3.14
C ALA A 110 -16.31 1.10 -3.74
N LEU A 111 -16.15 -0.08 -3.13
CA LEU A 111 -16.64 -1.34 -3.69
C LEU A 111 -18.16 -1.43 -3.72
N PHE A 112 -18.84 -0.98 -2.66
CA PHE A 112 -20.30 -1.03 -2.54
C PHE A 112 -20.88 0.31 -2.09
N LYS A 113 -22.14 0.59 -2.46
CA LYS A 113 -22.93 1.69 -1.85
C LYS A 113 -23.07 1.53 -0.34
N SER A 114 -23.18 0.29 0.14
CA SER A 114 -23.36 0.00 1.56
C SER A 114 -22.04 0.00 2.31
N ARG A 115 -21.90 0.90 3.29
CA ARG A 115 -20.74 0.91 4.20
C ARG A 115 -20.58 -0.39 4.97
N LYS A 116 -21.68 -1.09 5.29
CA LYS A 116 -21.64 -2.40 5.98
C LYS A 116 -20.93 -3.44 5.11
N TRP A 117 -21.29 -3.52 3.82
CA TRP A 117 -20.67 -4.49 2.91
C TRP A 117 -19.19 -4.19 2.67
N ASN A 118 -18.80 -2.92 2.50
CA ASN A 118 -17.38 -2.57 2.44
C ASN A 118 -16.61 -3.01 3.71
N LYS A 119 -17.17 -2.81 4.91
CA LYS A 119 -16.53 -3.30 6.15
C LYS A 119 -16.36 -4.82 6.16
N VAL A 120 -17.35 -5.57 5.66
CA VAL A 120 -17.27 -7.03 5.54
C VAL A 120 -16.16 -7.43 4.57
N PHE A 121 -16.14 -6.86 3.37
CA PHE A 121 -15.16 -7.20 2.34
C PHE A 121 -13.74 -6.68 2.63
N LEU A 122 -13.60 -5.69 3.51
CA LEU A 122 -12.30 -5.27 4.04
C LEU A 122 -11.60 -6.40 4.82
N HIS A 123 -12.37 -7.34 5.41
CA HIS A 123 -11.81 -8.52 6.08
C HIS A 123 -11.15 -9.54 5.14
N VAL A 124 -11.12 -9.28 3.83
CA VAL A 124 -10.25 -10.02 2.90
C VAL A 124 -8.80 -9.95 3.34
N PHE A 125 -8.33 -8.82 3.87
CA PHE A 125 -6.97 -8.72 4.40
C PHE A 125 -6.75 -9.68 5.58
N ASP A 126 -7.73 -9.80 6.47
CA ASP A 126 -7.65 -10.72 7.60
C ASP A 126 -7.70 -12.19 7.15
N LEU A 127 -8.54 -12.51 6.15
CA LEU A 127 -8.56 -13.83 5.51
C LEU A 127 -7.19 -14.19 4.95
N LEU A 128 -6.45 -13.23 4.40
CA LEU A 128 -5.13 -13.43 3.79
C LEU A 128 -3.97 -13.34 4.80
N GLY A 129 -4.27 -13.25 6.11
CA GLY A 129 -3.29 -13.30 7.20
C GLY A 129 -2.73 -11.94 7.63
N THR A 130 -3.02 -10.86 6.91
CA THR A 130 -2.70 -9.49 7.33
C THR A 130 -3.80 -8.96 8.25
N ASN A 131 -3.83 -7.65 8.52
CA ASN A 131 -4.83 -7.06 9.40
C ASN A 131 -5.57 -5.90 8.73
N SER A 132 -6.89 -6.01 8.62
CA SER A 132 -7.75 -4.99 7.99
C SER A 132 -7.66 -3.61 8.63
N PHE A 133 -7.56 -3.56 9.97
CA PHE A 133 -7.54 -2.30 10.72
C PHE A 133 -6.22 -1.57 10.50
N ASN A 134 -5.10 -2.27 10.70
CA ASN A 134 -3.77 -1.74 10.45
C ASN A 134 -3.56 -1.34 9.00
N TRP A 135 -4.00 -2.17 8.03
CA TRP A 135 -3.93 -1.81 6.62
C TRP A 135 -4.65 -0.49 6.36
N LYS A 136 -5.88 -0.34 6.85
CA LYS A 136 -6.65 0.89 6.67
C LYS A 136 -5.98 2.10 7.30
N ASN A 137 -5.42 1.96 8.50
CA ASN A 137 -4.74 3.05 9.19
C ASN A 137 -3.45 3.47 8.46
N ARG A 138 -2.65 2.51 7.99
CA ARG A 138 -1.45 2.77 7.17
C ARG A 138 -1.82 3.45 5.86
N HIS A 139 -2.70 2.82 5.11
CA HIS A 139 -2.98 3.20 3.74
C HIS A 139 -3.86 4.45 3.65
N VAL A 140 -5.02 4.45 4.31
CA VAL A 140 -5.99 5.57 4.25
C VAL A 140 -5.66 6.65 5.27
N GLY A 141 -5.22 6.25 6.47
CA GLY A 141 -4.95 7.18 7.57
C GLY A 141 -3.60 7.89 7.49
N ALA A 142 -2.63 7.34 6.77
CA ALA A 142 -1.31 7.96 6.59
C ALA A 142 -0.97 8.17 5.11
N HIS A 143 -0.81 7.11 4.33
CA HIS A 143 -0.29 7.19 2.95
C HIS A 143 -1.12 8.10 2.04
N HIS A 144 -2.44 7.98 2.01
CA HIS A 144 -3.29 8.86 1.19
C HIS A 144 -3.36 10.32 1.65
N LEU A 145 -3.08 10.57 2.94
CA LEU A 145 -3.03 11.94 3.46
C LEU A 145 -1.68 12.59 3.18
N PHE A 146 -0.60 11.81 3.22
CA PHE A 146 0.78 12.31 3.22
C PHE A 146 1.69 11.51 2.28
N PRO A 147 1.32 11.28 1.00
CA PRO A 147 2.12 10.43 0.13
C PRO A 147 3.48 11.06 -0.14
N ASN A 148 4.54 10.25 -0.13
CA ASN A 148 5.92 10.70 -0.35
C ASN A 148 6.38 11.85 0.57
N ILE A 149 5.78 11.99 1.76
CA ILE A 149 6.28 12.91 2.80
C ILE A 149 7.07 12.09 3.81
N MET A 150 8.33 12.45 4.03
CA MET A 150 9.22 11.74 4.95
C MET A 150 8.63 11.72 6.36
N ASP A 151 8.79 10.60 7.06
CA ASP A 151 8.23 10.27 8.37
C ASP A 151 6.70 10.21 8.47
N HIS A 152 5.97 10.58 7.39
CA HIS A 152 4.52 10.60 7.36
C HIS A 152 3.91 9.51 6.48
N ASP A 153 4.58 9.11 5.40
CA ASP A 153 4.12 8.04 4.51
C ASP A 153 4.52 6.65 5.04
N SER A 154 3.56 5.96 5.67
CA SER A 154 3.80 4.64 6.26
C SER A 154 3.90 3.49 5.25
N ASP A 155 3.46 3.69 4.01
CA ASP A 155 3.54 2.68 2.95
C ASP A 155 4.93 2.72 2.28
N ILE A 156 5.57 3.89 2.22
CA ILE A 156 6.93 4.05 1.68
C ILE A 156 8.02 3.86 2.75
N GLN A 157 7.94 4.56 3.89
CA GLN A 157 8.98 4.51 4.92
C GLN A 157 8.67 3.45 5.99
N GLN A 158 9.00 2.19 5.69
CA GLN A 158 8.71 1.09 6.61
C GLN A 158 9.88 0.64 7.48
N SER A 159 11.12 0.96 7.07
CA SER A 159 12.33 0.56 7.79
C SER A 159 13.59 1.25 7.27
N ASP A 160 14.55 1.43 8.16
CA ASP A 160 15.90 1.94 7.91
C ASP A 160 16.77 1.11 6.94
N VAL A 161 16.32 -0.12 6.61
CA VAL A 161 17.04 -1.05 5.72
C VAL A 161 17.15 -0.49 4.30
N VAL A 162 16.20 0.32 3.86
CA VAL A 162 16.17 0.91 2.52
C VAL A 162 16.08 2.43 2.64
N LYS A 163 16.82 3.14 1.80
CA LYS A 163 16.76 4.58 1.65
C LYS A 163 15.99 4.91 0.37
N ILE A 164 14.71 5.22 0.55
CA ILE A 164 13.82 5.69 -0.53
C ILE A 164 13.78 7.22 -0.60
N PHE A 165 13.75 7.87 0.55
CA PHE A 165 13.77 9.33 0.61
C PHE A 165 15.20 9.83 0.37
N PRO A 166 15.41 10.81 -0.52
CA PRO A 166 16.73 11.39 -0.78
C PRO A 166 17.39 11.98 0.47
N LYS A 167 16.60 12.59 1.36
CA LYS A 167 17.06 13.26 2.59
C LYS A 167 17.14 12.35 3.84
N ASP A 168 16.69 11.10 3.75
CA ASP A 168 16.80 10.15 4.87
C ASP A 168 18.27 9.80 5.18
N LYS A 169 18.54 9.40 6.42
CA LYS A 169 19.86 9.09 6.93
C LYS A 169 20.54 8.00 6.10
N HIS A 170 21.66 8.34 5.51
CA HIS A 170 22.48 7.39 4.76
C HIS A 170 23.23 6.42 5.71
N ARG A 171 23.11 5.13 5.44
CA ARG A 171 23.80 4.02 6.13
C ARG A 171 24.68 3.28 5.13
N SER A 172 25.77 2.65 5.59
CA SER A 172 26.73 1.97 4.72
C SER A 172 26.10 0.89 3.83
N ILE A 173 25.06 0.20 4.33
CA ILE A 173 24.29 -0.79 3.58
C ILE A 173 23.56 -0.19 2.37
N HIS A 174 23.21 1.11 2.37
CA HIS A 174 22.40 1.69 1.29
C HIS A 174 23.14 1.74 -0.05
N LYS A 175 24.48 1.73 -0.05
CA LYS A 175 25.31 1.71 -1.28
C LYS A 175 24.99 0.54 -2.22
N VAL A 176 24.56 -0.58 -1.64
CA VAL A 176 24.26 -1.82 -2.38
C VAL A 176 22.79 -2.23 -2.21
N GLN A 177 21.91 -1.31 -1.81
CA GLN A 177 20.49 -1.62 -1.60
C GLN A 177 19.80 -2.13 -2.86
N TRP A 178 20.14 -1.60 -4.02
CA TRP A 178 19.61 -2.08 -5.30
C TRP A 178 19.89 -3.58 -5.55
N LEU A 179 20.92 -4.16 -4.92
CA LEU A 179 21.30 -5.56 -5.05
C LEU A 179 20.59 -6.48 -4.04
N TYR A 180 20.49 -6.08 -2.75
CA TYR A 180 19.83 -6.94 -1.75
C TYR A 180 18.33 -6.70 -1.61
N MET A 181 17.81 -5.54 -2.03
CA MET A 181 16.39 -5.25 -1.88
C MET A 181 15.48 -6.24 -2.63
N PRO A 182 15.81 -6.80 -3.80
CA PRO A 182 15.04 -7.91 -4.38
C PRO A 182 14.82 -9.09 -3.43
N VAL A 183 15.84 -9.42 -2.62
CA VAL A 183 15.75 -10.49 -1.61
C VAL A 183 14.92 -10.04 -0.41
N VAL A 184 15.09 -8.79 0.06
CA VAL A 184 14.27 -8.22 1.14
C VAL A 184 12.79 -8.13 0.74
N TYR A 185 12.51 -7.86 -0.53
CA TYR A 185 11.14 -7.86 -1.06
C TYR A 185 10.49 -9.24 -1.00
N MET A 186 11.24 -10.35 -1.04
CA MET A 186 10.67 -11.69 -0.90
C MET A 186 10.08 -11.97 0.49
N ILE A 187 10.45 -11.20 1.52
CA ILE A 187 9.95 -11.41 2.89
C ILE A 187 8.91 -10.37 3.31
N TYR A 188 8.42 -9.54 2.39
CA TYR A 188 7.52 -8.41 2.69
C TYR A 188 6.21 -8.84 3.39
N ILE A 189 5.43 -9.72 2.77
CA ILE A 189 4.18 -10.27 3.33
C ILE A 189 4.47 -11.13 4.56
N PHE A 190 5.54 -11.92 4.56
CA PHE A 190 5.91 -12.71 5.73
C PHE A 190 6.13 -11.81 6.95
N ARG A 191 6.95 -10.75 6.81
CA ARG A 191 7.18 -9.73 7.84
C ARG A 191 5.88 -9.07 8.29
N TRP A 192 4.94 -8.87 7.39
CA TRP A 192 3.64 -8.31 7.72
C TRP A 192 2.81 -9.21 8.63
N VAL A 193 2.69 -10.47 8.23
CA VAL A 193 1.91 -11.47 8.98
C VAL A 193 2.49 -11.67 10.37
N VAL A 194 3.82 -11.75 10.53
CA VAL A 194 4.46 -12.17 11.79
C VAL A 194 4.99 -11.02 12.67
N TYR A 195 5.25 -9.84 12.11
CA TYR A 195 5.92 -8.76 12.83
C TYR A 195 5.20 -7.41 12.72
N ARG A 196 5.04 -6.87 11.52
CA ARG A 196 4.61 -5.47 11.31
C ARG A 196 3.21 -5.20 11.89
N ASP A 197 2.27 -6.14 11.78
CA ASP A 197 0.95 -5.98 12.39
C ASP A 197 0.99 -5.94 13.92
N PHE A 198 1.91 -6.69 14.54
CA PHE A 198 2.08 -6.68 16.00
C PHE A 198 2.85 -5.44 16.47
N LYS A 199 3.87 -5.01 15.71
CA LYS A 199 4.61 -3.76 15.97
C LYS A 199 3.64 -2.57 16.07
N ASP A 200 2.66 -2.52 15.17
CA ASP A 200 1.74 -1.39 15.11
C ASP A 200 0.78 -1.33 16.30
N ILE A 201 0.53 -2.43 17.03
CA ILE A 201 -0.23 -2.38 18.30
C ILE A 201 0.48 -1.50 19.33
N PHE A 202 1.81 -1.57 19.38
CA PHE A 202 2.64 -0.88 20.37
C PHE A 202 3.15 0.47 19.89
N SER A 203 2.89 0.84 18.64
CA SER A 203 3.34 2.10 18.07
C SER A 203 2.34 3.20 18.38
N SER A 204 2.80 4.34 18.92
CA SER A 204 1.95 5.52 19.12
C SER A 204 1.53 6.17 17.80
N ARG A 205 2.30 5.93 16.73
CA ARG A 205 2.06 6.47 15.39
C ARG A 205 2.32 5.42 14.30
N ILE A 206 1.66 5.61 13.16
CA ILE A 206 1.89 4.88 11.92
C ILE A 206 2.10 5.92 10.82
N GLY A 207 3.37 6.27 10.55
CA GLY A 207 3.66 7.47 9.76
C GLY A 207 3.00 8.70 10.39
N GLY A 208 2.25 9.46 9.61
CA GLY A 208 1.49 10.64 10.05
C GLY A 208 0.19 10.34 10.80
N PHE A 209 -0.20 9.07 10.92
CA PHE A 209 -1.43 8.66 11.60
C PHE A 209 -1.23 8.48 13.11
N ASP A 210 -2.07 9.12 13.93
CA ASP A 210 -2.11 8.90 15.38
C ASP A 210 -2.78 7.56 15.69
N ASN A 211 -1.99 6.64 16.26
CA ASN A 211 -2.40 5.28 16.56
C ASN A 211 -2.62 5.06 18.07
N ARG A 212 -2.64 6.13 18.88
CA ARG A 212 -2.89 6.05 20.32
C ARG A 212 -4.30 5.60 20.63
N GLN A 213 -4.43 4.97 21.81
CA GLN A 213 -5.62 4.24 22.24
C GLN A 213 -5.99 3.11 21.26
N TYR A 214 -5.01 2.27 20.91
CA TYR A 214 -5.25 1.10 20.07
C TYR A 214 -6.36 0.21 20.66
N PRO A 215 -7.50 -0.01 19.95
CA PRO A 215 -8.65 -0.65 20.58
C PRO A 215 -8.39 -2.15 20.85
N VAL A 216 -8.63 -2.59 22.09
CA VAL A 216 -8.44 -4.00 22.51
C VAL A 216 -9.23 -4.97 21.62
N ARG A 217 -10.44 -4.59 21.18
CA ARG A 217 -11.24 -5.40 20.25
C ARG A 217 -10.50 -5.69 18.93
N GLU A 218 -9.69 -4.76 18.44
CA GLU A 218 -8.93 -4.94 17.20
C GLU A 218 -7.72 -5.87 17.42
N ILE A 219 -7.15 -5.88 18.63
CA ILE A 219 -6.11 -6.84 19.03
C ILE A 219 -6.70 -8.26 19.03
N VAL A 220 -7.82 -8.47 19.73
CA VAL A 220 -8.50 -9.77 19.80
C VAL A 220 -8.89 -10.24 18.40
N LYS A 221 -9.49 -9.36 17.58
CA LYS A 221 -9.87 -9.63 16.20
C LYS A 221 -8.66 -10.06 15.37
N MET A 222 -7.54 -9.33 15.45
CA MET A 222 -6.31 -9.66 14.73
C MET A 222 -5.77 -11.04 15.10
N VAL A 223 -5.69 -11.35 16.40
CA VAL A 223 -5.18 -12.65 16.87
C VAL A 223 -6.08 -13.78 16.38
N LEU A 224 -7.40 -13.65 16.51
CA LEU A 224 -8.35 -14.67 16.03
C LEU A 224 -8.22 -14.90 14.53
N PHE A 225 -8.15 -13.85 13.72
CA PHE A 225 -7.98 -14.02 12.27
C PHE A 225 -6.63 -14.61 11.89
N LYS A 226 -5.53 -14.24 12.58
CA LYS A 226 -4.22 -14.87 12.35
C LYS A 226 -4.23 -16.36 12.71
N LEU A 227 -4.93 -16.75 13.78
CA LEU A 227 -5.13 -18.17 14.12
C LEU A 227 -5.95 -18.89 13.06
N VAL A 228 -7.03 -18.28 12.55
CA VAL A 228 -7.82 -18.85 11.45
C VAL A 228 -6.95 -19.01 10.20
N TYR A 229 -6.21 -17.97 9.83
CA TYR A 229 -5.31 -17.98 8.67
C TYR A 229 -4.26 -19.08 8.76
N LEU A 230 -3.52 -19.16 9.85
CA LEU A 230 -2.54 -20.24 10.06
C LEU A 230 -3.21 -21.61 10.18
N GLY A 231 -4.42 -21.67 10.74
CA GLY A 231 -5.24 -22.87 10.79
C GLY A 231 -5.52 -23.44 9.40
N TYR A 232 -6.08 -22.64 8.50
CA TYR A 232 -6.43 -23.14 7.17
C TYR A 232 -5.22 -23.19 6.22
N ILE A 233 -4.24 -22.28 6.31
CA ILE A 233 -3.07 -22.32 5.41
C ILE A 233 -2.01 -23.33 5.85
N VAL A 234 -1.88 -23.65 7.14
CA VAL A 234 -0.82 -24.56 7.61
C VAL A 234 -1.40 -25.84 8.20
N VAL A 235 -2.32 -25.74 9.16
CA VAL A 235 -2.80 -26.91 9.90
C VAL A 235 -3.67 -27.82 9.03
N VAL A 236 -4.61 -27.28 8.26
CA VAL A 236 -5.51 -28.09 7.42
C VAL A 236 -4.73 -28.89 6.36
N PRO A 237 -3.83 -28.31 5.54
CA PRO A 237 -3.04 -29.06 4.56
C PRO A 237 -2.14 -30.11 5.21
N LYS A 238 -1.56 -29.82 6.39
CA LYS A 238 -0.79 -30.78 7.18
C LYS A 238 -1.60 -32.03 7.57
N LEU A 239 -2.85 -31.83 7.98
CA LEU A 239 -3.71 -32.90 8.46
C LEU A 239 -4.37 -33.68 7.31
N VAL A 240 -4.78 -32.99 6.25
CA VAL A 240 -5.49 -33.60 5.11
C VAL A 240 -4.55 -34.31 4.15
N LEU A 241 -3.37 -33.73 3.86
CA LEU A 241 -2.44 -34.25 2.84
C LEU A 241 -1.33 -35.13 3.41
N GLY A 242 -1.20 -35.24 4.74
CA GLY A 242 -0.23 -36.12 5.39
C GLY A 242 1.24 -35.68 5.33
N PHE A 243 1.56 -34.53 4.72
CA PHE A 243 2.94 -34.00 4.66
C PHE A 243 3.56 -33.77 6.05
N SER A 244 4.88 -33.70 6.13
CA SER A 244 5.57 -33.27 7.36
C SER A 244 5.37 -31.77 7.64
N TRP A 245 5.57 -31.35 8.90
CA TRP A 245 5.49 -29.93 9.27
C TRP A 245 6.46 -29.04 8.47
N TRP A 246 7.67 -29.51 8.20
CA TRP A 246 8.67 -28.76 7.44
C TRP A 246 8.29 -28.56 5.97
N GLN A 247 7.64 -29.54 5.35
CA GLN A 247 7.15 -29.41 3.97
C GLN A 247 6.03 -28.36 3.87
N VAL A 248 5.06 -28.39 4.79
CA VAL A 248 3.98 -27.41 4.79
C VAL A 248 4.47 -26.01 5.18
N PHE A 249 5.41 -25.93 6.12
CA PHE A 249 6.05 -24.65 6.46
C PHE A 249 6.85 -24.09 5.27
N GLY A 250 7.60 -24.92 4.55
CA GLY A 250 8.30 -24.51 3.32
C GLY A 250 7.32 -24.01 2.24
N ALA A 251 6.18 -24.69 2.08
CA ALA A 251 5.11 -24.24 1.20
C ALA A 251 4.51 -22.89 1.64
N PHE A 252 4.26 -22.72 2.94
CA PHE A 252 3.81 -21.44 3.51
C PHE A 252 4.81 -20.31 3.25
N VAL A 253 6.11 -20.54 3.47
CA VAL A 253 7.16 -19.58 3.14
C VAL A 253 7.08 -19.22 1.66
N LEU A 254 6.97 -20.20 0.77
CA LEU A 254 6.88 -19.95 -0.67
C LEU A 254 5.62 -19.15 -1.07
N LEU A 255 4.46 -19.43 -0.45
CA LEU A 255 3.26 -18.61 -0.59
C LEU A 255 3.55 -17.16 -0.22
N THR A 256 4.18 -16.93 0.93
CA THR A 256 4.52 -15.56 1.35
C THR A 256 5.55 -14.91 0.44
N VAL A 257 6.52 -15.65 -0.13
CA VAL A 257 7.50 -15.13 -1.09
C VAL A 257 6.82 -14.64 -2.36
N PHE A 258 5.98 -15.45 -2.98
CA PHE A 258 5.29 -15.08 -4.21
C PHE A 258 4.24 -13.99 -4.00
N ALA A 259 3.55 -14.00 -2.85
CA ALA A 259 2.71 -12.89 -2.44
C ALA A 259 3.53 -11.60 -2.29
N SER A 260 4.69 -11.68 -1.63
CA SER A 260 5.57 -10.53 -1.42
C SER A 260 6.08 -9.93 -2.72
N LEU A 261 6.61 -10.75 -3.63
CA LEU A 261 7.07 -10.29 -4.94
C LEU A 261 5.94 -9.63 -5.75
N THR A 262 4.74 -10.21 -5.70
CA THR A 262 3.57 -9.68 -6.41
C THR A 262 3.17 -8.30 -5.85
N ILE A 263 3.03 -8.15 -4.53
CA ILE A 263 2.61 -6.88 -3.93
C ILE A 263 3.67 -5.80 -4.09
N THR A 264 4.97 -6.13 -3.94
CA THR A 264 6.04 -5.14 -4.09
C THR A 264 6.15 -4.65 -5.53
N MET A 265 5.95 -5.53 -6.52
CA MET A 265 5.92 -5.11 -7.92
C MET A 265 4.81 -4.08 -8.19
N VAL A 266 3.65 -4.26 -7.57
CA VAL A 266 2.52 -3.33 -7.72
C VAL A 266 2.80 -2.00 -7.01
N LEU A 267 3.14 -2.04 -5.72
CA LEU A 267 3.24 -0.83 -4.89
C LEU A 267 4.42 0.06 -5.28
N LEU A 268 5.60 -0.53 -5.53
CA LEU A 268 6.82 0.26 -5.79
C LEU A 268 6.72 1.07 -7.10
N SER A 269 6.02 0.52 -8.08
CA SER A 269 5.86 1.12 -9.42
C SER A 269 5.05 2.43 -9.44
N THR A 270 4.39 2.80 -8.34
CA THR A 270 3.45 3.94 -8.29
C THR A 270 3.96 5.21 -7.61
N HIS A 271 4.95 5.08 -6.72
CA HIS A 271 5.39 6.18 -5.85
C HIS A 271 6.90 6.38 -5.79
N VAL A 272 7.70 5.37 -6.16
CA VAL A 272 9.13 5.32 -5.82
C VAL A 272 9.98 4.94 -7.03
N GLY A 273 9.70 5.56 -8.18
CA GLY A 273 10.52 5.50 -9.39
C GLY A 273 11.63 6.58 -9.43
N GLU A 274 12.53 6.49 -10.41
CA GLU A 274 13.68 7.38 -10.64
C GLU A 274 13.32 8.87 -10.58
N HIS A 275 12.16 9.23 -11.13
CA HIS A 275 11.69 10.61 -11.22
C HIS A 275 10.66 10.97 -10.15
N ALA A 276 10.45 10.11 -9.13
CA ALA A 276 9.52 10.40 -8.04
C ALA A 276 9.96 11.66 -7.26
N ASN A 277 8.99 12.50 -6.90
CA ASN A 277 9.26 13.66 -6.05
C ASN A 277 8.97 13.30 -4.60
N PHE A 278 9.72 13.93 -3.70
CA PHE A 278 9.56 13.81 -2.25
C PHE A 278 9.49 15.21 -1.62
N PRO A 279 8.41 15.98 -1.87
CA PRO A 279 8.28 17.33 -1.33
C PRO A 279 8.24 17.29 0.20
N GLU A 280 8.91 18.26 0.83
CA GLU A 280 8.92 18.41 2.28
C GLU A 280 8.13 19.67 2.69
N PRO A 281 7.51 19.65 3.88
CA PRO A 281 6.91 20.86 4.44
C PRO A 281 7.99 21.88 4.85
N ASP A 282 7.58 23.14 4.98
CA ASP A 282 8.37 24.15 5.65
C ASP A 282 8.41 23.96 7.19
N ALA A 283 9.05 24.89 7.90
CA ALA A 283 9.19 24.83 9.36
C ALA A 283 7.85 24.87 10.12
N ASP A 284 6.78 25.39 9.51
CA ASP A 284 5.45 25.49 10.08
C ASP A 284 4.57 24.28 9.71
N GLY A 285 5.08 23.33 8.91
CA GLY A 285 4.35 22.16 8.45
C GLY A 285 3.54 22.39 7.18
N VAL A 286 3.76 23.47 6.44
CA VAL A 286 3.01 23.78 5.21
C VAL A 286 3.74 23.20 3.99
N MET A 287 3.01 22.44 3.17
CA MET A 287 3.54 21.88 1.92
C MET A 287 3.71 22.97 0.84
N PRO A 288 4.69 22.82 -0.07
CA PRO A 288 4.96 23.82 -1.12
C PRO A 288 3.89 23.89 -2.21
N HIS A 289 3.03 22.88 -2.31
CA HIS A 289 2.02 22.75 -3.36
C HIS A 289 0.65 22.45 -2.75
N SER A 290 -0.43 22.79 -3.47
CA SER A 290 -1.78 22.40 -3.07
C SER A 290 -1.94 20.88 -3.07
N TRP A 291 -2.97 20.38 -2.39
CA TRP A 291 -3.20 18.95 -2.24
C TRP A 291 -3.26 18.24 -3.60
N SER A 292 -4.00 18.76 -4.58
CA SER A 292 -4.09 18.11 -5.89
C SER A 292 -2.76 18.06 -6.63
N HIS A 293 -1.97 19.13 -6.56
CA HIS A 293 -0.65 19.21 -7.19
C HIS A 293 0.35 18.29 -6.51
N HIS A 294 0.30 18.18 -5.18
CA HIS A 294 1.13 17.22 -4.44
C HIS A 294 0.88 15.80 -4.96
N HIS A 295 -0.37 15.38 -5.09
CA HIS A 295 -0.72 14.05 -5.60
C HIS A 295 -0.28 13.83 -7.06
N MET A 296 -0.35 14.84 -7.92
CA MET A 296 0.22 14.78 -9.28
C MET A 296 1.74 14.59 -9.28
N LEU A 297 2.44 15.24 -8.33
CA LEU A 297 3.89 15.22 -8.21
C LEU A 297 4.44 13.98 -7.51
N THR A 298 3.67 13.31 -6.64
CA THR A 298 4.14 12.20 -5.82
C THR A 298 3.68 10.83 -6.31
N ALA A 299 2.56 10.76 -7.01
CA ALA A 299 2.09 9.53 -7.64
C ALA A 299 2.50 9.49 -9.13
N GLY A 300 2.57 8.27 -9.66
CA GLY A 300 2.80 8.00 -11.07
C GLY A 300 2.01 6.77 -11.51
N ASP A 301 1.63 6.78 -12.78
CA ASP A 301 0.90 5.68 -13.40
C ASP A 301 1.86 4.74 -14.14
N PHE A 302 1.39 3.54 -14.47
CA PHE A 302 2.15 2.64 -15.34
C PHE A 302 1.20 1.76 -16.16
N ALA A 303 1.59 1.34 -17.36
CA ALA A 303 0.85 0.39 -18.19
C ALA A 303 -0.68 0.62 -18.22
N THR A 304 -1.13 1.88 -18.27
CA THR A 304 -2.54 2.29 -18.15
C THR A 304 -3.41 1.78 -19.30
N GLU A 305 -2.78 1.49 -20.44
CA GLU A 305 -3.42 0.89 -21.63
C GLU A 305 -3.63 -0.63 -21.49
N SER A 306 -2.99 -1.29 -20.52
CA SER A 306 -3.12 -2.74 -20.33
C SER A 306 -4.35 -3.07 -19.49
N ALA A 307 -5.38 -3.59 -20.16
CA ALA A 307 -6.56 -4.11 -19.49
C ALA A 307 -6.21 -5.25 -18.52
N LEU A 308 -5.27 -6.12 -18.88
CA LEU A 308 -4.85 -7.23 -18.02
C LEU A 308 -4.23 -6.72 -16.70
N VAL A 309 -3.28 -5.79 -16.79
CA VAL A 309 -2.64 -5.19 -15.61
C VAL A 309 -3.69 -4.46 -14.77
N THR A 310 -4.55 -3.66 -15.40
CA THR A 310 -5.64 -2.95 -14.72
C THR A 310 -6.54 -3.90 -13.94
N HIS A 311 -6.93 -5.02 -14.55
CA HIS A 311 -7.84 -5.98 -13.91
C HIS A 311 -7.15 -6.78 -12.81
N LEU A 312 -5.93 -7.25 -13.02
CA LEU A 312 -5.24 -8.04 -11.99
C LEU A 312 -4.82 -7.18 -10.80
N PHE A 313 -4.42 -5.92 -11.03
CA PHE A 313 -3.82 -5.07 -10.00
C PHE A 313 -4.83 -4.14 -9.33
N GLY A 314 -6.14 -4.33 -9.55
CA GLY A 314 -7.16 -3.48 -8.90
C GLY A 314 -7.03 -2.01 -9.27
N GLY A 315 -6.60 -1.70 -10.49
CA GLY A 315 -6.41 -0.33 -10.97
C GLY A 315 -5.26 0.44 -10.32
N PHE A 316 -4.36 -0.19 -9.55
CA PHE A 316 -3.16 0.47 -9.00
C PHE A 316 -2.27 1.12 -10.06
N ASN A 317 -2.37 0.65 -11.30
CA ASN A 317 -1.66 1.17 -12.44
C ASN A 317 -2.19 2.54 -12.92
N HIS A 318 -3.36 2.96 -12.41
CA HIS A 318 -3.97 4.28 -12.52
C HIS A 318 -3.92 4.98 -11.14
N HIS A 319 -2.73 5.13 -10.59
CA HIS A 319 -2.53 5.53 -9.20
C HIS A 319 -2.82 7.02 -8.95
N VAL A 320 -2.56 7.90 -9.92
CA VAL A 320 -2.80 9.32 -9.75
C VAL A 320 -4.30 9.59 -9.57
N ILE A 321 -5.16 9.00 -10.41
CA ILE A 321 -6.61 9.15 -10.25
C ILE A 321 -7.12 8.46 -8.99
N HIS A 322 -6.48 7.35 -8.58
CA HIS A 322 -6.79 6.67 -7.34
C HIS A 322 -6.58 7.60 -6.13
N HIS A 323 -5.45 8.31 -6.05
CA HIS A 323 -5.20 9.26 -4.98
C HIS A 323 -6.15 10.47 -5.01
N LEU A 324 -6.38 11.04 -6.19
CA LEU A 324 -7.27 12.20 -6.34
C LEU A 324 -8.75 11.88 -6.06
N PHE A 325 -9.17 10.61 -6.25
CA PHE A 325 -10.55 10.16 -6.15
C PHE A 325 -10.70 8.75 -5.52
N GLN A 326 -10.05 8.53 -4.38
CA GLN A 326 -9.95 7.20 -3.73
C GLN A 326 -11.29 6.50 -3.45
N HIS A 327 -12.38 7.26 -3.31
CA HIS A 327 -13.72 6.73 -3.05
C HIS A 327 -14.44 6.19 -4.30
N ILE A 328 -13.81 6.23 -5.48
CA ILE A 328 -14.33 5.69 -6.73
C ILE A 328 -13.78 4.27 -6.94
N CYS A 329 -14.63 3.32 -7.34
CA CYS A 329 -14.25 1.94 -7.62
C CYS A 329 -13.28 1.88 -8.81
N HIS A 330 -12.24 1.05 -8.71
CA HIS A 330 -11.14 1.06 -9.68
C HIS A 330 -11.54 0.69 -11.11
N ILE A 331 -12.69 0.04 -11.30
CA ILE A 331 -13.22 -0.28 -12.63
C ILE A 331 -13.44 0.98 -13.49
N HIS A 332 -13.61 2.14 -12.84
CA HIS A 332 -13.84 3.42 -13.53
C HIS A 332 -12.53 4.14 -13.86
N TYR A 333 -11.42 3.79 -13.21
CA TYR A 333 -10.14 4.50 -13.36
C TYR A 333 -9.66 4.61 -14.82
N PRO A 334 -9.77 3.58 -15.68
CA PRO A 334 -9.32 3.72 -17.08
C PRO A 334 -9.99 4.86 -17.86
N ALA A 335 -11.28 5.13 -17.58
CA ALA A 335 -11.99 6.24 -18.19
C ALA A 335 -11.59 7.58 -17.56
N LEU A 336 -11.45 7.59 -16.22
CA LEU A 336 -11.10 8.80 -15.48
C LEU A 336 -9.65 9.24 -15.69
N THR A 337 -8.71 8.32 -15.90
CA THR A 337 -7.32 8.62 -16.27
C THR A 337 -7.25 9.36 -17.60
N LYS A 338 -8.10 9.02 -18.58
CA LYS A 338 -8.20 9.78 -19.84
C LYS A 338 -8.70 11.21 -19.63
N ILE A 339 -9.64 11.39 -18.69
CA ILE A 339 -10.11 12.72 -18.28
C ILE A 339 -8.98 13.50 -17.62
N LEU A 340 -8.28 12.87 -16.66
CA LEU A 340 -7.14 13.44 -15.96
C LEU A 340 -6.07 13.93 -16.93
N ILE A 341 -5.62 13.09 -17.87
CA ILE A 341 -4.58 13.45 -18.86
C ILE A 341 -4.99 14.68 -19.66
N ARG A 342 -6.25 14.73 -20.14
CA ARG A 342 -6.76 15.90 -20.88
C ARG A 342 -6.78 17.17 -20.03
N VAL A 343 -7.32 17.07 -18.81
CA VAL A 343 -7.46 18.25 -17.93
C VAL A 343 -6.09 18.72 -17.45
N ALA A 344 -5.18 17.81 -17.11
CA ALA A 344 -3.81 18.14 -16.74
C ALA A 344 -3.09 18.89 -17.88
N ALA A 345 -3.19 18.39 -19.12
CA ALA A 345 -2.65 19.07 -20.29
C ALA A 345 -3.26 20.46 -20.52
N LYS A 346 -4.57 20.64 -20.31
CA LYS A 346 -5.25 21.95 -20.41
C LYS A 346 -4.67 22.98 -19.44
N HIS A 347 -4.30 22.55 -18.24
CA HIS A 347 -3.81 23.41 -17.15
C HIS A 347 -2.28 23.44 -17.04
N GLY A 348 -1.55 22.78 -17.96
CA GLY A 348 -0.09 22.71 -17.90
C GLY A 348 0.46 21.92 -16.70
N VAL A 349 -0.37 21.04 -16.10
CA VAL A 349 0.04 20.18 -14.99
C VAL A 349 0.67 18.91 -15.56
N GLU A 350 1.87 18.56 -15.10
CA GLU A 350 2.57 17.37 -15.55
C GLU A 350 1.84 16.09 -15.10
N TYR A 351 1.66 15.16 -16.03
CA TYR A 351 1.17 13.81 -15.76
C TYR A 351 2.25 12.80 -16.13
N ARG A 352 2.63 11.95 -15.18
CA ARG A 352 3.70 10.96 -15.36
C ARG A 352 3.13 9.56 -15.43
N SER A 353 3.51 8.84 -16.48
CA SER A 353 3.14 7.44 -16.63
C SER A 353 4.26 6.67 -17.33
N GLU A 354 4.58 5.51 -16.79
CA GLU A 354 5.46 4.54 -17.44
C GLU A 354 4.66 3.68 -18.42
N LYS A 355 5.18 3.45 -19.63
CA LYS A 355 4.44 2.66 -20.63
C LYS A 355 4.29 1.20 -20.23
N HIS A 356 5.29 0.65 -19.54
CA HIS A 356 5.37 -0.77 -19.22
C HIS A 356 5.66 -1.01 -17.75
N MET A 357 5.13 -2.10 -17.19
CA MET A 357 5.44 -2.52 -15.82
C MET A 357 6.94 -2.63 -15.57
N PHE A 358 7.65 -3.23 -16.54
CA PHE A 358 9.08 -3.45 -16.42
C PHE A 358 9.87 -2.14 -16.38
N SER A 359 9.45 -1.10 -17.12
CA SER A 359 10.10 0.20 -17.06
C SER A 359 9.87 0.87 -15.70
N ALA A 360 8.67 0.77 -15.14
CA ALA A 360 8.37 1.24 -13.79
C ALA A 360 9.23 0.55 -12.71
N MET A 361 9.36 -0.78 -12.78
CA MET A 361 10.22 -1.53 -11.86
C MET A 361 11.70 -1.20 -12.04
N TYR A 362 12.17 -1.06 -13.28
CA TYR A 362 13.55 -0.65 -13.55
C TYR A 362 13.84 0.75 -13.00
N SER A 363 12.90 1.69 -13.19
CA SER A 363 12.92 3.04 -12.62
C SER A 363 13.05 3.01 -11.09
N HIS A 364 12.33 2.10 -10.41
CA HIS A 364 12.49 1.90 -8.97
C HIS A 364 13.89 1.44 -8.56
N PHE A 365 14.49 0.48 -9.28
CA PHE A 365 15.86 0.03 -8.98
C PHE A 365 16.92 1.10 -9.25
N LYS A 366 16.70 1.97 -10.23
CA LYS A 366 17.53 3.16 -10.43
C LYS A 366 17.41 4.15 -9.27
N LEU A 367 16.20 4.41 -8.75
CA LEU A 367 16.03 5.21 -7.55
C LEU A 367 16.84 4.64 -6.38
N LEU A 368 16.79 3.32 -6.17
CA LEU A 368 17.58 2.65 -5.14
C LEU A 368 19.08 2.82 -5.35
N TYR A 369 19.56 2.67 -6.59
CA TYR A 369 20.96 2.88 -6.94
C TYR A 369 21.40 4.33 -6.70
N ASN A 370 20.61 5.29 -7.17
CA ASN A 370 20.89 6.73 -7.03
C ASN A 370 20.91 7.14 -5.55
N ASN A 371 19.91 6.73 -4.76
CA ASN A 371 19.84 7.04 -3.34
C ASN A 371 20.94 6.36 -2.51
N GLY A 372 21.48 5.24 -3.00
CA GLY A 372 22.61 4.53 -2.41
C GLY A 372 23.96 5.20 -2.69
N ASN A 373 24.05 6.07 -3.70
CA ASN A 373 25.31 6.70 -4.12
C ASN A 373 25.31 8.20 -3.80
N PRO A 374 25.93 8.64 -2.69
CA PRO A 374 25.91 10.04 -2.26
C PRO A 374 26.68 10.99 -3.19
N MET A 375 27.36 10.48 -4.22
CA MET A 375 28.13 11.27 -5.20
C MET A 375 27.35 11.56 -6.50
N ASN A 376 26.05 11.28 -6.57
CA ASN A 376 25.24 11.67 -7.72
C ASN A 376 24.79 13.15 -7.58
N PRO A 377 25.37 14.11 -8.34
CA PRO A 377 25.18 15.55 -8.11
C PRO A 377 23.76 16.05 -8.37
N GLU A 378 22.95 15.33 -9.16
CA GLU A 378 21.60 15.74 -9.53
C GLU A 378 20.59 15.68 -8.38
N MET A 379 20.90 14.94 -7.29
CA MET A 379 20.03 14.85 -6.11
C MET A 379 20.48 15.72 -4.93
N ALA A 380 21.52 16.54 -5.14
CA ALA A 380 21.99 17.55 -4.19
C ALA A 380 21.32 18.91 -4.42
N GLN A 381 20.10 18.95 -4.96
CA GLN A 381 19.32 20.18 -4.99
C GLN A 381 18.52 20.34 -3.68
N PRO A 382 18.50 21.55 -3.09
CA PRO A 382 17.88 21.84 -1.80
C PRO A 382 16.42 21.40 -1.65
#